data_AF-A0A6B3GL45-F1
#
_entry.id   AF-A0A6B3GL45-F1
#
_cell.length_a   1.000
_cell.length_b   1.000
_cell.length_c   1.000
_cell.angle_alpha   90.00
_cell.angle_beta   90.00
_cell.angle_gamma   90.00
#
_symmetry.space_group_name_H-M   'P 1'
#
loop_
_entity.id
_entity.type
_entity.pdbx_description
1 polymer ?
#
loop_
_entity_poly.entity_id
_entity_poly.type
_entity_poly.pdbx_seq_one_letter_code
_entity_poly.pdbx_strand_id
1 'polypeptide(L)'
;DLSLAEVYDLSTALELEWYEDIGLCAPGEGAKLLRSGATGPGGRVPVNASGGLASFGEAVPAQAIAQVCELTRQLRGRAGQR
;
A
#
# COMPACT_ATOMS: atom_id res chain seq x y z
N ASP A 1 3.84 6.50 -12.81
CA ASP A 1 5.28 6.29 -12.54
C ASP A 1 5.55 5.60 -11.21
N LEU A 2 4.59 5.55 -10.28
CA LEU A 2 4.71 4.87 -8.99
C LEU A 2 4.83 3.33 -9.16
N SER A 3 5.81 2.72 -8.52
CA SER A 3 6.06 1.26 -8.58
C SER A 3 5.52 0.48 -7.37
N LEU A 4 5.33 1.15 -6.23
CA LEU A 4 4.76 0.61 -5.00
C LEU A 4 4.30 1.75 -4.09
N ALA A 5 3.41 1.46 -3.13
CA ALA A 5 2.97 2.42 -2.13
C ALA A 5 2.82 1.78 -0.74
N GLU A 6 3.01 2.60 0.30
CA GLU A 6 2.56 2.32 1.65
C GLU A 6 1.66 3.50 2.07
N VAL A 7 0.42 3.21 2.45
CA VAL A 7 -0.61 4.20 2.75
C VAL A 7 -1.23 3.93 4.12
N TYR A 8 -1.88 4.93 4.71
CA TYR A 8 -2.49 4.79 6.04
C TYR A 8 -3.88 4.14 5.92
N ASP A 9 -3.96 2.83 6.19
CA ASP A 9 -5.14 1.97 6.09
C ASP A 9 -5.76 1.60 7.45
N LEU A 10 -5.98 2.57 8.35
CA LEU A 10 -6.67 2.31 9.64
C LEU A 10 -8.06 1.63 9.45
N SER A 11 -8.67 1.86 8.29
CA SER A 11 -9.84 1.16 7.81
C SER A 11 -9.61 0.74 6.37
N THR A 12 -10.21 -0.37 5.96
CA THR A 12 -10.16 -0.84 4.56
C THR A 12 -10.74 0.18 3.58
N ALA A 13 -11.68 1.02 4.03
CA ALA A 13 -12.21 2.11 3.20
C ALA A 13 -11.13 3.18 2.88
N LEU A 14 -10.27 3.51 3.85
CA LEU A 14 -9.22 4.51 3.66
C LEU A 14 -8.18 4.05 2.63
N GLU A 15 -7.88 2.75 2.56
CA GLU A 15 -6.99 2.24 1.52
C GLU A 15 -7.54 2.49 0.11
N LEU A 16 -8.86 2.31 -0.08
CA LEU A 16 -9.51 2.59 -1.36
C LEU A 16 -9.52 4.08 -1.70
N GLU A 17 -9.78 4.94 -0.72
CA GLU A 17 -9.68 6.40 -0.88
C GLU A 17 -8.27 6.81 -1.29
N TRP A 18 -7.24 6.24 -0.65
CA TRP A 18 -5.86 6.50 -1.02
C TRP A 18 -5.53 6.11 -2.45
N TYR A 19 -6.10 5.03 -3.00
CA TYR A 19 -5.88 4.68 -4.40
C TYR A 19 -6.35 5.76 -5.36
N GLU A 20 -7.40 6.49 -4.99
CA GLU A 20 -7.97 7.59 -5.77
C GLU A 20 -7.14 8.86 -5.55
N ASP A 21 -6.85 9.20 -4.30
CA ASP A 21 -6.11 10.41 -3.91
C ASP A 21 -4.67 10.44 -4.44
N ILE A 22 -3.99 9.29 -4.52
CA ILE A 22 -2.64 9.20 -5.10
C ILE A 22 -2.66 8.90 -6.61
N GLY A 23 -3.85 8.85 -7.22
CA GLY A 23 -4.02 8.77 -8.67
C GLY A 23 -3.76 7.39 -9.28
N LEU A 24 -3.94 6.30 -8.54
CA LEU A 24 -3.84 4.94 -9.11
C LEU A 24 -5.06 4.57 -9.96
N CYS A 25 -6.20 5.19 -9.67
CA CYS A 25 -7.47 5.06 -10.38
C CYS A 25 -8.29 6.37 -10.29
N ALA A 26 -9.40 6.44 -11.03
CA ALA A 26 -10.31 7.59 -10.97
C ALA A 26 -11.20 7.54 -9.71
N PRO A 27 -11.80 8.67 -9.30
CA PRO A 27 -12.72 8.69 -8.15
C PRO A 27 -13.85 7.66 -8.27
N GLY A 28 -14.10 6.91 -7.20
CA GLY A 28 -15.06 5.81 -7.11
C GLY A 28 -14.59 4.46 -7.69
N GLU A 29 -13.39 4.39 -8.28
CA GLU A 29 -12.88 3.16 -8.93
C GLU A 29 -11.95 2.33 -8.03
N GLY A 30 -11.67 2.75 -6.79
CA GLY A 30 -10.72 2.07 -5.90
C GLY A 30 -11.01 0.57 -5.72
N ALA A 31 -12.28 0.21 -5.49
CA ALA A 31 -12.68 -1.19 -5.32
C ALA A 31 -12.50 -2.04 -6.59
N LYS A 32 -12.63 -1.43 -7.78
CA LYS A 32 -12.40 -2.11 -9.06
C LYS A 32 -10.91 -2.31 -9.30
N LEU A 33 -10.08 -1.32 -8.96
CA LEU A 33 -8.63 -1.46 -8.99
C LEU A 33 -8.17 -2.61 -8.09
N LEU A 34 -8.67 -2.69 -6.85
CA LEU A 34 -8.38 -3.79 -5.93
C LEU A 34 -8.74 -5.15 -6.54
N ARG A 35 -9.98 -5.29 -7.03
CA ARG A 35 -10.48 -6.56 -7.60
C ARG A 35 -9.74 -7.01 -8.85
N SER A 36 -9.08 -6.09 -9.57
CA SER A 36 -8.23 -6.45 -10.71
C SER A 36 -6.92 -7.13 -10.30
N GLY A 37 -6.56 -7.11 -9.01
CA GLY A 37 -5.29 -7.61 -8.49
C GLY A 37 -4.13 -6.63 -8.68
N ALA A 38 -4.38 -5.42 -9.22
CA ALA A 38 -3.33 -4.45 -9.51
C ALA A 38 -2.54 -3.99 -8.27
N THR A 39 -3.14 -4.02 -7.08
CA THR A 39 -2.53 -3.58 -5.82
C THR A 39 -1.99 -4.71 -4.95
N GLY A 40 -2.18 -5.97 -5.36
CA GLY A 40 -1.65 -7.13 -4.63
C GLY A 40 -0.18 -7.44 -4.93
N PRO A 41 0.41 -8.45 -4.27
CA PRO A 41 1.75 -8.94 -4.57
C PRO A 41 1.89 -9.33 -6.05
N GLY A 42 2.92 -8.80 -6.73
CA GLY A 42 3.14 -9.01 -8.16
C GLY A 42 2.17 -8.24 -9.09
N GLY A 43 1.25 -7.45 -8.52
CA GLY A 43 0.39 -6.55 -9.26
C GLY A 43 1.16 -5.36 -9.87
N ARG A 44 0.44 -4.54 -10.64
CA ARG A 44 1.00 -3.34 -11.31
C ARG A 44 1.66 -2.36 -10.32
N VAL A 45 1.05 -2.18 -9.16
CA VAL A 45 1.49 -1.24 -8.12
C VAL A 45 1.11 -1.81 -6.76
N PRO A 46 1.94 -2.69 -6.15
CA PRO A 46 1.65 -3.24 -4.83
C PRO A 46 1.44 -2.11 -3.81
N VAL A 47 0.35 -2.20 -3.05
CA VAL A 47 0.05 -1.27 -1.96
C VAL A 47 0.07 -2.04 -0.65
N ASN A 48 0.72 -1.47 0.37
CA ASN A 48 0.83 -2.05 1.71
C ASN A 48 1.46 -3.46 1.69
N ALA A 49 2.58 -3.62 0.98
CA ALA A 49 3.36 -4.87 0.96
C ALA A 49 3.89 -5.26 2.37
N SER A 50 3.96 -4.29 3.29
CA SER A 50 4.17 -4.52 4.72
C SER A 50 3.08 -5.38 5.39
N GLY A 51 1.89 -5.43 4.80
CA GLY A 51 0.65 -5.92 5.39
C GLY A 51 -0.27 -4.81 5.89
N GLY A 52 0.15 -3.54 5.82
CA GLY A 52 -0.63 -2.38 6.24
C GLY A 52 -0.95 -2.37 7.73
N LEU A 53 -1.66 -1.36 8.21
CA LEU A 53 -2.19 -1.31 9.57
C LEU A 53 -3.13 -2.50 9.81
N ALA A 54 -3.85 -2.95 8.78
CA ALA A 54 -4.80 -4.05 8.87
C ALA A 54 -4.18 -5.39 9.34
N SER A 55 -2.93 -5.68 8.96
CA SER A 55 -2.26 -6.94 9.33
C SER A 55 -0.98 -6.77 10.14
N PHE A 56 -0.13 -5.79 9.78
CA PHE A 56 1.11 -5.51 10.52
C PHE A 56 0.82 -4.84 11.87
N GLY A 57 -0.28 -4.08 11.94
CA GLY A 57 -0.72 -3.37 13.13
C GLY A 57 -0.36 -1.89 13.10
N GLU A 58 -0.99 -1.13 13.99
CA GLU A 58 -0.77 0.30 14.13
C GLU A 58 0.20 0.60 15.27
N ALA A 59 1.29 1.31 14.96
CA ALA A 59 2.16 1.94 15.94
C ALA A 59 2.18 3.44 15.70
N VAL A 60 1.18 4.17 16.22
CA VAL A 60 0.87 5.58 15.89
C VAL A 60 2.10 6.48 15.66
N PRO A 61 3.07 6.62 16.59
CA PRO A 61 4.24 7.48 16.34
C PRO A 61 5.28 6.88 15.39
N ALA A 62 5.35 5.55 15.29
CA ALA A 62 6.35 4.84 14.50
C ALA A 62 5.87 4.51 13.08
N GLN A 63 4.57 4.67 12.78
CA GLN A 63 3.95 4.13 11.57
C GLN A 63 4.57 4.70 10.29
N ALA A 64 4.68 6.03 10.20
CA ALA A 64 5.29 6.66 9.03
C ALA A 64 6.74 6.21 8.82
N ILE A 65 7.49 5.99 9.91
CA ILE A 65 8.87 5.50 9.84
C ILE A 65 8.89 4.04 9.38
N ALA A 66 7.97 3.21 9.86
CA ALA A 66 7.84 1.81 9.45
C ALA A 66 7.53 1.68 7.95
N GLN A 67 6.63 2.50 7.43
CA GLN A 67 6.29 2.57 6.00
C GLN A 67 7.51 2.96 5.15
N VAL A 68 8.25 4.00 5.55
CA VAL A 68 9.49 4.40 4.84
C VAL A 68 10.56 3.31 4.91
N CYS A 69 10.68 2.60 6.04
CA CYS A 69 11.56 1.45 6.16
C CYS A 69 11.17 0.32 5.19
N GLU A 70 9.87 0.06 5.03
CA GLU A 70 9.40 -0.96 4.10
C GLU A 70 9.68 -0.59 2.65
N LEU A 71 9.34 0.64 2.24
CA LEU A 71 9.69 1.16 0.92
C LEU A 71 11.19 1.03 0.64
N THR A 72 12.03 1.35 1.64
CA THR A 72 13.49 1.21 1.53
C THR A 72 13.92 -0.26 1.36
N ARG A 73 13.28 -1.21 2.07
CA ARG A 73 13.58 -2.65 1.93
C ARG A 73 13.17 -3.15 0.55
N GLN A 74 11.98 -2.80 0.09
CA GLN A 74 11.46 -3.17 -1.23
C GLN A 74 12.36 -2.66 -2.35
N LEU A 75 12.65 -1.34 -2.35
CA LEU A 75 13.50 -0.71 -3.37
C LEU A 75 14.94 -1.24 -3.39
N ARG A 76 15.44 -1.75 -2.26
CA ARG A 76 16.78 -2.36 -2.16
C ARG A 76 16.80 -3.87 -2.42
N GLY A 77 15.65 -4.48 -2.72
CA GLY A 77 15.55 -5.94 -2.87
C GLY A 77 15.84 -6.71 -1.58
N ARG A 78 15.54 -6.12 -0.42
CA ARG A 78 15.80 -6.68 0.91
C ARG A 78 14.52 -7.09 1.65
N ALA A 79 13.36 -7.06 1.00
CA ALA A 79 12.07 -7.38 1.62
C ALA A 79 11.78 -8.90 1.72
N GLY A 80 12.55 -9.73 1.01
CA GLY A 80 12.37 -11.18 0.98
C GLY A 80 11.33 -11.60 -0.05
N GLN A 81 10.42 -12.50 0.32
CA GLN A 81 9.31 -12.96 -0.54
C GLN A 81 8.10 -12.02 -0.55
N ARG A 82 8.18 -10.90 0.19
CA ARG A 82 7.12 -9.90 0.28
C ARG A 82 7.38 -8.79 -0.71
#